data_AF-A0A401MV76-F1
#
_entry.id   AF-A0A401MV76-F1
#
_cell.length_a   1.000
_cell.length_b   1.000
_cell.length_c   1.000
_cell.angle_alpha   90.00
_cell.angle_beta   90.00
_cell.angle_gamma   90.00
#
_symmetry.space_group_name_H-M   'P 1'
#
loop_
_entity.id
_entity.type
_entity.pdbx_description
1 polymer ?
#
loop_
_entity_poly.entity_id
_entity_poly.type
_entity_poly.pdbx_seq_one_letter_code
_entity_poly.pdbx_strand_id
1 'polypeptide(L)' 'MFFHTEVGDAYAGQGLAAQLVRQALTDTRASGKRIVPVCPYVAKFLKRHDEFADITDPVTPEVLRWLETHLG' A
#
# COMPACT_ATOMS: atom_id res chain seq x y z
N MET A 1 1.03 -1.79 -7.24
CA MET A 1 1.93 -2.11 -6.12
C MET A 1 2.27 -0.83 -5.38
N PHE A 2 2.16 -0.80 -4.06
CA PHE A 2 2.57 0.34 -3.25
C PHE A 2 3.79 -0.04 -2.43
N PHE A 3 4.96 0.53 -2.79
CA PHE A 3 6.24 0.17 -2.19
C PHE A 3 6.74 1.17 -1.15
N HIS A 4 6.24 2.41 -1.18
CA HIS A 4 6.57 3.42 -0.19
C HIS A 4 5.40 4.38 0.04
N THR A 5 5.37 5.03 1.20
CA THR A 5 4.43 6.09 1.55
C THR A 5 5.18 7.10 2.39
N GLU A 6 5.17 8.36 1.96
CA GLU A 6 5.89 9.45 2.62
C GLU A 6 4.91 10.58 2.99
N VAL A 7 5.14 11.17 4.15
CA VAL A 7 4.50 12.40 4.59
C VAL A 7 5.62 13.25 5.19
N GLY A 8 5.80 14.47 4.70
CA GLY A 8 6.83 15.36 5.23
C GLY A 8 6.65 15.62 6.72
N ASP A 9 7.76 15.77 7.46
CA ASP A 9 7.77 15.84 8.92
C ASP A 9 6.85 16.92 9.50
N ALA A 10 6.76 18.07 8.83
CA ALA A 10 5.86 19.18 9.19
C ALA A 10 4.37 18.77 9.26
N TYR A 11 4.02 17.65 8.64
CA TYR A 11 2.66 17.12 8.54
C TYR A 11 2.47 15.78 9.28
N ALA A 12 3.48 15.34 10.04
CA ALA A 12 3.40 14.12 10.83
C ALA A 12 2.31 14.22 11.92
N GLY A 13 1.76 13.08 12.33
CA GLY A 13 0.75 13.00 13.40
C GLY A 13 -0.67 13.42 13.01
N GLN A 14 -0.89 13.93 11.79
CA GLN A 14 -2.18 14.43 11.32
C GLN A 14 -3.06 13.36 10.64
N GLY A 15 -2.59 12.10 10.57
CA GLY A 15 -3.34 11.01 9.92
C GLY A 15 -3.29 11.01 8.38
N LEU A 16 -2.51 11.90 7.76
CA LEU A 16 -2.45 12.06 6.30
C LEU A 16 -2.00 10.80 5.56
N ALA A 17 -1.04 10.04 6.10
CA ALA A 17 -0.61 8.79 5.50
C ALA A 17 -1.76 7.78 5.37
N ALA A 18 -2.68 7.74 6.34
CA ALA A 18 -3.85 6.87 6.27
C ALA A 18 -4.85 7.35 5.22
N GLN A 19 -5.02 8.67 5.06
CA GLN A 19 -5.87 9.25 4.02
C GLN A 19 -5.31 8.95 2.62
N LEU A 20 -4.00 9.14 2.41
CA LEU A 20 -3.33 8.82 1.16
C LEU A 20 -3.52 7.36 0.76
N VAL A 21 -3.26 6.43 1.70
CA VAL A 21 -3.40 5.00 1.44
C VAL A 21 -4.85 4.63 1.14
N ARG A 22 -5.82 5.17 1.90
CA ARG A 22 -7.25 4.91 1.66
C ARG A 22 -7.67 5.34 0.26
N GLN A 23 -7.28 6.55 -0.16
CA GLN A 23 -7.65 7.06 -1.48
C GLN A 23 -7.02 6.21 -2.57
N ALA A 24 -5.72 5.91 -2.46
CA ALA A 24 -5.01 5.11 -3.44
C ALA A 24 -5.60 3.69 -3.60
N LEU A 25 -6.03 3.06 -2.50
CA LEU A 25 -6.71 1.76 -2.52
C LEU A 25 -8.11 1.85 -3.16
N THR A 26 -8.85 2.92 -2.85
CA THR A 26 -10.18 3.17 -3.43
C THR A 26 -10.09 3.32 -4.94
N ASP A 27 -9.14 4.12 -5.43
CA ASP A 27 -8.93 4.33 -6.86
C ASP A 27 -8.45 3.05 -7.56
N THR A 28 -7.57 2.28 -6.89
CA THR A 28 -7.13 0.98 -7.38
C THR A 28 -8.31 0.03 -7.57
N ARG A 29 -9.19 -0.08 -6.56
CA ARG A 29 -10.40 -0.90 -6.62
C ARG A 29 -11.34 -0.45 -7.74
N ALA A 30 -11.59 0.86 -7.85
CA ALA A 30 -12.44 1.44 -8.88
C ALA A 30 -11.91 1.16 -10.29
N SER A 31 -10.59 1.06 -10.45
CA SER A 31 -9.95 0.71 -11.73
C SER A 31 -9.94 -0.80 -12.04
N GLY A 32 -10.56 -1.63 -11.19
CA GLY A 32 -10.55 -3.10 -11.34
C GLY A 32 -9.18 -3.73 -11.11
N LYS A 33 -8.24 -3.01 -10.48
CA LYS A 33 -6.88 -3.47 -10.22
C LYS A 33 -6.76 -4.02 -8.79
N ARG A 34 -5.70 -4.80 -8.59
CA ARG A 34 -5.30 -5.39 -7.32
C ARG A 34 -3.94 -4.87 -6.87
N ILE A 35 -3.62 -5.03 -5.60
CA ILE A 35 -2.34 -4.61 -5.04
C ILE A 35 -1.64 -5.73 -4.27
N VAL A 36 -0.31 -5.68 -4.28
CA VAL A 36 0.55 -6.40 -3.34
C VAL A 36 1.15 -5.36 -2.38
N PRO A 37 0.88 -5.42 -1.06
CA PRO A 37 1.25 -4.38 -0.09
C PRO A 37 2.64 -4.62 0.51
N VAL A 38 3.69 -4.31 -0.25
CA VAL A 38 5.08 -4.51 0.20
C VAL A 38 5.58 -3.41 1.12
N CYS A 39 4.96 -2.22 1.08
CA CYS A 39 5.20 -1.17 2.05
C CYS A 39 4.69 -1.60 3.45
N PRO A 40 5.52 -1.60 4.51
CA PRO A 40 5.09 -2.00 5.85
C PRO A 40 3.94 -1.15 6.42
N TYR A 41 3.90 0.14 6.06
CA TYR A 41 2.81 1.03 6.46
C TYR A 41 1.48 0.59 5.83
N VAL A 42 1.46 0.34 4.52
CA VAL A 42 0.27 -0.13 3.79
C VAL A 42 -0.17 -1.50 4.31
N ALA A 43 0.76 -2.43 4.55
CA ALA A 43 0.44 -3.73 5.13
C ALA A 43 -0.20 -3.59 6.52
N LYS A 44 0.28 -2.67 7.37
CA LYS A 44 -0.32 -2.39 8.68
C LYS A 44 -1.69 -1.74 8.56
N PHE A 45 -1.88 -0.85 7.59
CA PHE A 45 -3.17 -0.23 7.30
C PHE A 45 -4.21 -1.29 6.93
N LEU A 46 -3.88 -2.20 6.00
CA LEU A 46 -4.80 -3.24 5.53
C LEU A 46 -5.23 -4.22 6.63
N LYS A 47 -4.37 -4.50 7.63
CA LYS A 47 -4.73 -5.31 8.80
C LYS A 47 -5.86 -4.71 9.66
N ARG A 48 -6.17 -3.42 9.48
CA ARG A 48 -7.23 -2.71 10.21
C ARG A 48 -8.41 -2.33 9.29
N HIS A 49 -8.30 -2.65 8.00
CA HIS A 49 -9.19 -2.19 6.95
C HIS A 49 -9.54 -3.35 6.01
N ASP A 50 -10.27 -4.33 6.56
CA ASP A 50 -10.70 -5.53 5.86
C ASP A 50 -11.62 -5.22 4.66
N GLU A 51 -12.15 -3.99 4.58
CA GLU A 51 -12.93 -3.55 3.42
C GLU A 51 -12.15 -3.63 2.10
N PHE A 52 -10.81 -3.69 2.12
CA PHE A 52 -9.95 -3.81 0.93
C PHE A 52 -9.37 -5.23 0.70
N ALA A 53 -9.82 -6.23 1.47
CA ALA A 53 -9.33 -7.60 1.34
C ALA A 53 -9.58 -8.19 -0.06
N ASP A 54 -10.64 -7.78 -0.73
CA ASP A 54 -11.01 -8.21 -2.07
C ASP A 54 -10.01 -7.80 -3.15
N ILE A 55 -9.19 -6.77 -2.94
CA ILE A 55 -8.18 -6.29 -3.91
C ILE A 55 -6.74 -6.53 -3.44
N THR A 56 -6.55 -7.24 -2.33
CA THR A 56 -5.22 -7.46 -1.74
C THR A 56 -4.72 -8.86 -2.06
N ASP A 57 -3.55 -8.92 -2.69
CA ASP A 57 -2.81 -10.15 -2.97
C ASP A 57 -1.65 -10.33 -1.99
N PRO A 58 -1.26 -11.58 -1.69
CA PRO A 58 -0.16 -11.86 -0.78
C PRO A 58 1.18 -11.37 -1.36
N VAL A 59 2.09 -10.99 -0.48
CA VAL A 59 3.49 -10.75 -0.84
C VAL A 59 4.17 -12.10 -1.06
N THR A 60 4.64 -12.37 -2.26
CA THR A 60 5.35 -13.62 -2.60
C THR A 60 6.85 -13.40 -2.80
N PRO A 61 7.69 -14.45 -2.72
CA PRO A 61 9.12 -14.34 -3.02
C PRO A 61 9.42 -13.79 -4.42
N GLU A 62 8.59 -14.10 -5.43
CA GLU A 62 8.71 -13.56 -6.79
C GLU A 62 8.56 -12.04 -6.80
N VAL A 63 7.56 -11.55 -6.06
CA VAL A 63 7.30 -10.12 -5.92
C VAL A 63 8.49 -9.41 -5.26
N LEU A 64 9.08 -10.02 -4.23
CA LEU A 64 10.25 -9.45 -3.55
C LEU A 64 11.47 -9.39 -4.47
N ARG A 65 11.76 -10.45 -5.23
CA ARG A 65 12.84 -10.45 -6.24
C ARG A 65 12.62 -9.39 -7.32
N TRP A 66 11.38 -9.16 -7.73
CA TRP A 66 11.07 -8.09 -8.69
C TRP A 66 11.39 -6.69 -8.12
N LEU A 67 11.08 -6.45 -6.84
CA LEU A 67 11.41 -5.17 -6.19
C LEU A 67 12.90 -4.90 -6.15
N GLU A 68 13.69 -5.89 -5.72
CA GLU A 68 15.15 -5.78 -5.61
C GLU A 68 15.80 -5.41 -6.95
N THR A 69 15.22 -5.86 -8.08
CA THR A 69 15.77 -5.64 -9.42
C THR A 69 15.35 -4.32 -10.06
N HIS A 70 14.30 -3.65 -9.57
CA HIS A 70 13.70 -2.47 -10.22
C HIS A 70 13.68 -1.21 -9.36
N LEU A 71 13.84 -1.34 -8.03
CA LEU A 71 13.83 -0.24 -7.07
C LEU A 71 15.11 -0.19 -6.21
N GLY A 72 16.07 -1.07 -6.49
CA GLY A 72 17.40 -1.11 -5.89
C GLY A 72 18.46 -0.38 -6.70
#